data_AF-A0A4J1WMI4-F1
#
_entry.id   AF-A0A4J1WMI4-F1
#
_cell.length_a   1.000
_cell.length_b   1.000
_cell.length_c   1.000
_cell.angle_alpha   90.00
_cell.angle_beta   90.00
_cell.angle_gamma   90.00
#
_symmetry.space_group_name_H-M   'P 1'
#
loop_
_entity.id
_entity.type
_entity.pdbx_description
1 polymer ?
#
loop_
_entity_poly.entity_id
_entity_poly.type
_entity_poly.pdbx_seq_one_letter_code
_entity_poly.pdbx_strand_id
1 'polypeptide(L)'
;MSQVKGLCVLDVDGTLILEEVIDLLGREAGHEAEISQITSRALRGELVFESSLRKRVSLLEGLPILVFDNVFNSIHLSLNVPEFISILQKNGILVGLVSGGFTPIVGEISKIPWYCLFHCQPA
;
A
#
# COMPACT_ATOMS: atom_id res chain seq x y z
N MET A 1 18.63 -0.25 -25.69
CA MET A 1 17.52 -0.11 -24.72
C MET A 1 16.44 -1.08 -25.13
N SER A 2 16.02 -2.00 -24.24
CA SER A 2 14.92 -2.92 -24.54
C SER A 2 13.64 -2.11 -24.77
N GLN A 3 12.96 -2.33 -25.88
CA GLN A 3 11.68 -1.69 -26.17
C GLN A 3 10.67 -2.08 -25.09
N VAL A 4 10.12 -1.09 -24.37
CA VAL A 4 9.03 -1.29 -23.42
C VAL A 4 7.80 -1.75 -24.19
N LYS A 5 7.24 -2.90 -23.80
CA LYS A 5 6.09 -3.53 -24.47
C LYS A 5 4.77 -3.27 -23.74
N GLY A 6 4.82 -2.82 -22.49
CA GLY A 6 3.63 -2.51 -21.70
C GLY A 6 3.96 -1.94 -20.33
N LEU A 7 2.92 -1.54 -19.61
CA LEU A 7 2.96 -1.08 -18.23
C LEU A 7 1.88 -1.82 -17.43
N CYS A 8 2.29 -2.50 -16.37
CA CYS A 8 1.39 -3.08 -15.37
C CYS A 8 1.42 -2.16 -14.14
N VAL A 9 0.26 -1.65 -13.73
CA VAL A 9 0.12 -0.82 -12.54
C VAL A 9 -0.61 -1.62 -11.48
N LEU A 10 -0.03 -1.71 -10.29
CA LEU A 10 -0.56 -2.44 -9.16
C LEU A 10 -0.94 -1.48 -8.04
N ASP A 11 -2.06 -1.79 -7.40
CA ASP A 11 -2.32 -1.31 -6.05
C ASP A 11 -1.39 -1.99 -5.03
N VAL A 12 -1.32 -1.45 -3.82
CA VAL A 12 -0.42 -1.92 -2.77
C VAL A 12 -1.18 -2.68 -1.69
N ASP A 13 -2.00 -1.98 -0.90
CA ASP A 13 -2.76 -2.55 0.20
C ASP A 13 -3.75 -3.61 -0.32
N GLY A 14 -3.80 -4.78 0.33
CA GLY A 14 -4.63 -5.91 -0.10
C GLY A 14 -4.35 -6.48 -1.50
N THR A 15 -3.29 -6.01 -2.18
CA THR A 15 -2.93 -6.42 -3.55
C THR A 15 -1.49 -6.89 -3.62
N LEU A 16 -0.52 -5.97 -3.52
CA LEU A 16 0.90 -6.30 -3.49
C LEU A 16 1.31 -6.87 -2.13
N ILE A 17 0.69 -6.37 -1.08
CA ILE A 17 0.84 -6.82 0.30
C ILE A 17 -0.50 -7.38 0.80
N LEU A 18 -0.45 -8.24 1.80
CA LEU A 18 -1.65 -8.88 2.35
C LEU A 18 -2.44 -7.93 3.25
N GLU A 19 -1.75 -7.01 3.92
CA GLU A 19 -2.32 -6.13 4.92
C GLU A 19 -2.88 -4.83 4.32
N GLU A 20 -3.74 -4.18 5.11
CA GLU A 20 -4.10 -2.78 4.98
C GLU A 20 -3.21 -1.97 5.95
N VAL A 21 -2.27 -1.18 5.43
CA VAL A 21 -1.30 -0.45 6.26
C VAL A 21 -1.99 0.45 7.29
N ILE A 22 -3.11 1.06 6.93
CA ILE A 22 -3.86 1.94 7.82
C ILE A 22 -4.48 1.19 9.01
N ASP A 23 -4.85 -0.08 8.83
CA ASP A 23 -5.37 -0.92 9.92
C ASP A 23 -4.24 -1.29 10.88
N LEU A 24 -3.03 -1.55 10.38
CA LEU A 24 -1.82 -1.77 11.20
C LEU A 24 -1.44 -0.53 12.01
N LEU A 25 -1.48 0.66 11.39
CA LEU A 25 -1.30 1.92 12.11
C LEU A 25 -2.40 2.12 13.16
N GLY A 26 -3.64 1.73 12.82
CA GLY A 26 -4.77 1.72 13.75
C GLY A 26 -4.51 0.86 14.98
N ARG A 27 -3.87 -0.31 14.83
CA ARG A 27 -3.49 -1.16 15.96
C ARG A 27 -2.53 -0.45 16.90
N GLU A 28 -1.51 0.19 16.36
CA GLU A 28 -0.53 0.94 17.16
C GLU A 28 -1.18 2.15 17.85
N ALA A 29 -2.24 2.74 17.26
CA ALA A 29 -3.03 3.81 17.85
C ALA A 29 -4.14 3.33 18.82
N GLY A 30 -4.41 2.02 18.91
CA GLY A 30 -5.54 1.47 19.68
C GLY A 30 -6.92 1.62 19.02
N HIS A 31 -6.97 1.93 17.72
CA HIS A 31 -8.18 2.17 16.93
C HIS A 31 -8.41 1.15 15.79
N GLU A 32 -7.71 -0.01 15.79
CA GLU A 32 -7.77 -1.02 14.72
C GLU A 32 -9.21 -1.40 14.31
N ALA A 33 -10.07 -1.73 15.27
CA ALA A 33 -11.43 -2.16 14.98
C ALA A 33 -12.28 -1.08 14.30
N GLU A 34 -12.15 0.18 14.73
CA GLU A 34 -12.88 1.31 14.14
C GLU A 34 -12.37 1.60 12.73
N ILE A 35 -11.05 1.64 12.54
CA ILE A 35 -10.43 1.89 11.24
C ILE A 35 -10.81 0.79 10.26
N SER A 36 -10.67 -0.49 10.64
CA SER A 36 -10.97 -1.63 9.78
C SER A 36 -12.45 -1.66 9.35
N GLN A 37 -13.36 -1.28 10.25
CA GLN A 37 -14.78 -1.14 9.90
C GLN A 37 -14.99 -0.04 8.83
N ILE A 38 -14.33 1.10 8.96
CA ILE A 38 -14.41 2.19 7.97
C ILE A 38 -13.78 1.75 6.64
N THR A 39 -12.61 1.11 6.66
CA THR A 39 -11.90 0.56 5.49
C THR A 39 -12.81 -0.40 4.73
N SER A 40 -13.39 -1.37 5.43
CA SER A 40 -14.28 -2.38 4.83
C SER A 40 -15.51 -1.76 4.14
N ARG A 41 -16.11 -0.72 4.74
CA ARG A 41 -17.24 0.01 4.14
C ARG A 41 -16.83 0.85 2.93
N ALA A 42 -15.65 1.48 2.98
CA ALA A 42 -15.10 2.23 1.87
C ALA A 42 -14.80 1.33 0.66
N LEU A 43 -14.20 0.17 0.88
CA LEU A 43 -13.90 -0.81 -0.18
C LEU A 43 -15.17 -1.41 -0.81
N ARG A 44 -16.28 -1.52 -0.06
CA ARG A 44 -17.59 -1.89 -0.61
C ARG A 44 -18.30 -0.75 -1.35
N GLY A 45 -17.70 0.45 -1.42
CA GLY A 45 -18.30 1.62 -2.05
C GLY A 45 -19.42 2.27 -1.23
N GLU A 46 -19.58 1.92 0.04
CA GLU A 46 -20.61 2.50 0.92
C GLU A 46 -20.23 3.89 1.45
N LEU A 47 -18.93 4.21 1.41
CA LEU A 47 -18.38 5.49 1.84
C LEU A 47 -17.57 6.11 0.71
N VAL A 48 -17.65 7.44 0.60
CA VAL A 48 -16.79 8.21 -0.32
C VAL A 48 -15.33 8.05 0.15
N PHE A 49 -14.44 7.70 -0.80
CA PHE A 49 -13.04 7.41 -0.50
C PHE A 49 -12.33 8.53 0.27
N GLU A 50 -12.42 9.78 -0.19
CA GLU A 50 -11.72 10.90 0.45
C GLU A 50 -12.18 11.09 1.91
N SER A 51 -13.49 11.09 2.17
CA SER A 51 -14.01 11.31 3.52
C SER A 51 -13.72 10.12 4.45
N SER A 52 -13.75 8.90 3.93
CA SER A 52 -13.38 7.70 4.69
C SER A 52 -11.88 7.66 5.02
N LEU A 53 -11.02 8.11 4.09
CA LEU A 53 -9.58 8.22 4.32
C LEU A 53 -9.29 9.28 5.39
N ARG A 54 -9.83 10.50 5.25
CA ARG A 54 -9.66 11.57 6.25
C ARG A 54 -10.07 11.12 7.65
N LYS A 55 -11.19 10.41 7.77
CA LYS A 55 -11.66 9.92 9.07
C LYS A 55 -10.76 8.85 9.67
N ARG A 56 -10.23 7.92 8.86
CA ARG A 56 -9.27 6.92 9.35
C ARG A 56 -7.96 7.57 9.76
N VAL A 57 -7.45 8.52 8.97
CA VAL A 57 -6.21 9.26 9.28
C VAL A 57 -6.35 10.09 10.56
N SER A 58 -7.52 10.69 10.84
CA SER A 58 -7.71 11.44 12.09
C SER A 58 -7.61 10.57 13.35
N LEU A 59 -7.88 9.27 13.25
CA LEU A 59 -7.76 8.32 14.37
C LEU A 59 -6.30 7.94 14.67
N LEU A 60 -5.35 8.39 13.83
CA LEU A 60 -3.92 8.17 14.00
C LEU A 60 -3.22 9.35 14.69
N GLU A 61 -3.97 10.36 15.13
CA GLU A 61 -3.43 11.56 15.77
C GLU A 61 -2.58 11.20 17.00
N GLY A 62 -1.37 11.77 17.07
CA GLY A 62 -0.44 11.54 18.17
C GLY A 62 0.49 10.34 18.01
N LEU A 63 0.34 9.53 16.97
CA LEU A 63 1.30 8.45 16.68
C LEU A 63 2.69 9.01 16.31
N PRO A 64 3.78 8.46 16.89
CA PRO A 64 5.13 8.86 16.54
C PRO A 64 5.51 8.32 15.15
N ILE A 65 6.35 9.05 14.41
CA ILE A 65 6.81 8.64 13.06
C ILE A 65 7.51 7.27 13.05
N LEU A 66 8.14 6.88 14.15
CA LEU A 66 8.82 5.59 14.32
C LEU A 66 7.88 4.39 14.18
N VAL A 67 6.57 4.60 14.28
CA VAL A 67 5.56 3.54 14.06
C VAL A 67 5.66 2.92 12.67
N PHE A 68 6.10 3.69 11.67
CA PHE A 68 6.22 3.19 10.29
C PHE A 68 7.26 2.06 10.17
N ASP A 69 8.33 2.07 10.97
CA ASP A 69 9.32 1.01 10.97
C ASP A 69 8.71 -0.31 11.52
N ASN A 70 7.93 -0.21 12.59
CA ASN A 70 7.22 -1.35 13.18
C ASN A 70 6.22 -1.93 12.18
N VAL A 71 5.41 -1.06 11.56
CA VAL A 71 4.41 -1.45 10.57
C VAL A 71 5.09 -2.11 9.37
N PHE A 72 6.16 -1.51 8.82
CA PHE A 72 6.87 -2.08 7.68
C PHE A 72 7.38 -3.49 7.95
N ASN A 73 7.92 -3.75 9.15
CA ASN A 73 8.41 -5.07 9.54
C ASN A 73 7.30 -6.13 9.72
N SER A 74 6.04 -5.71 9.79
CA SER A 74 4.88 -6.59 9.96
C SER A 74 4.13 -6.91 8.65
N ILE A 75 4.56 -6.31 7.53
CA ILE A 75 3.94 -6.47 6.22
C ILE A 75 4.42 -7.75 5.53
N HIS A 76 3.51 -8.43 4.84
CA HIS A 76 3.79 -9.60 4.04
C HIS A 76 3.41 -9.38 2.58
N LEU A 77 4.29 -9.78 1.66
CA LEU A 77 3.96 -9.78 0.24
C LEU A 77 2.86 -10.81 -0.06
N SER A 78 1.96 -10.45 -0.97
CA SER A 78 1.01 -11.38 -1.56
C SER A 78 1.73 -12.54 -2.26
N LEU A 79 1.04 -13.68 -2.32
CA LEU A 79 1.58 -14.90 -2.90
C LEU A 79 2.06 -14.67 -4.34
N ASN A 80 3.25 -15.16 -4.65
CA ASN A 80 3.88 -15.11 -5.99
C ASN A 80 4.19 -13.71 -6.54
N VAL A 81 4.08 -12.62 -5.76
CA VAL A 81 4.44 -11.26 -6.21
C VAL A 81 5.85 -11.19 -6.84
N PRO A 82 6.91 -11.75 -6.21
CA PRO A 82 8.25 -11.77 -6.81
C PRO A 82 8.31 -12.45 -8.19
N GLU A 83 7.66 -13.61 -8.31
CA GLU A 83 7.62 -14.39 -9.56
C GLU A 83 6.84 -13.66 -10.65
N PHE A 84 5.69 -13.09 -10.28
CA PHE A 84 4.83 -12.31 -11.17
C PHE A 84 5.58 -11.11 -11.76
N ILE A 85 6.23 -10.30 -10.92
CA ILE A 85 7.00 -9.14 -11.37
C ILE A 85 8.19 -9.56 -12.25
N SER A 86 8.89 -10.63 -11.88
CA SER A 86 9.99 -11.20 -12.67
C SER A 86 9.54 -11.61 -14.08
N ILE A 87 8.38 -12.25 -14.20
CA ILE A 87 7.80 -12.63 -15.51
C ILE A 87 7.49 -11.38 -16.36
N LEU A 88 6.86 -10.35 -15.77
CA LEU A 88 6.54 -9.11 -16.49
C LEU A 88 7.81 -8.42 -17.02
N GLN A 89 8.82 -8.27 -16.18
CA GLN A 89 10.07 -7.61 -16.53
C GLN A 89 10.84 -8.37 -17.63
N LYS A 90 10.89 -9.71 -17.56
CA LYS A 90 11.48 -10.56 -18.62
C LYS A 90 10.78 -10.38 -19.97
N ASN A 91 9.49 -10.02 -19.96
CA ASN A 91 8.70 -9.74 -21.16
C ASN A 91 8.75 -8.26 -21.61
N GLY A 92 9.59 -7.42 -20.97
CA GLY A 92 9.70 -6.00 -21.31
C GLY A 92 8.50 -5.16 -20.85
N ILE A 93 7.75 -5.63 -19.87
CA ILE A 93 6.64 -4.91 -19.24
C ILE A 93 7.18 -4.21 -18.00
N LEU A 94 6.96 -2.90 -17.90
CA LEU A 94 7.28 -2.13 -16.70
C LEU A 94 6.23 -2.38 -15.62
N VAL A 95 6.66 -2.37 -14.36
CA VAL A 95 5.76 -2.45 -13.21
C VAL A 95 5.73 -1.08 -12.53
N GLY A 96 4.54 -0.62 -12.19
CA GLY A 96 4.32 0.61 -11.43
C GLY A 96 3.44 0.34 -10.22
N LEU A 97 3.66 1.10 -9.15
CA LEU A 97 2.83 1.08 -7.94
C LEU A 97 2.05 2.38 -7.86
N VAL A 98 0.73 2.27 -7.66
CA VAL A 98 -0.16 3.39 -7.36
C VAL A 98 -0.92 3.05 -6.09
N SER A 99 -0.76 3.87 -5.06
CA SER A 99 -1.38 3.62 -3.75
C SER A 99 -1.94 4.89 -3.15
N GLY A 100 -3.08 4.75 -2.47
CA GLY A 100 -3.64 5.76 -1.57
C GLY A 100 -3.14 5.65 -0.12
N GLY A 101 -2.17 4.77 0.14
CA GLY A 101 -1.57 4.54 1.44
C GLY A 101 -0.50 5.57 1.79
N PHE A 102 0.46 5.17 2.63
CA PHE A 102 1.43 6.10 3.22
C PHE A 102 2.79 6.04 2.53
N THR A 103 3.30 7.21 2.10
CA THR A 103 4.59 7.32 1.40
C THR A 103 5.77 6.63 2.12
N PRO A 104 5.93 6.70 3.46
CA PRO A 104 7.00 5.99 4.15
C PRO A 104 7.00 4.49 3.90
N ILE A 105 5.81 3.86 3.87
CA ILE A 105 5.69 2.41 3.66
C ILE A 105 5.90 2.05 2.19
N VAL A 106 5.16 2.70 1.29
CA VAL A 106 5.26 2.35 -0.14
C VAL A 106 6.63 2.71 -0.72
N GLY A 107 7.27 3.75 -0.18
CA GLY A 107 8.65 4.11 -0.49
C GLY A 107 9.63 2.97 -0.18
N GLU A 108 9.55 2.34 0.99
CA GLU A 108 10.38 1.18 1.32
C GLU A 108 10.07 -0.03 0.45
N ILE A 109 8.78 -0.30 0.16
CA ILE A 109 8.39 -1.39 -0.75
C ILE A 109 8.99 -1.19 -2.15
N SER A 110 9.03 0.06 -2.65
CA SER A 110 9.57 0.39 -3.97
C SER A 110 11.08 0.17 -4.11
N LYS A 111 11.81 0.08 -2.98
CA LYS A 111 13.27 -0.17 -2.95
C LYS A 111 13.63 -1.64 -3.02
N ILE A 112 12.68 -2.55 -2.75
CA ILE A 112 12.89 -3.98 -2.94
C ILE A 112 13.30 -4.17 -4.41
N PRO A 113 14.34 -4.97 -4.75
CA PRO A 113 15.07 -4.96 -6.04
C PRO A 113 14.29 -5.40 -7.30
N TRP A 114 13.09 -4.84 -7.48
CA TRP A 114 12.22 -4.95 -8.62
C TRP A 114 12.10 -3.54 -9.19
N TYR A 115 12.56 -3.30 -10.42
CA TYR A 115 12.44 -1.98 -11.05
C TYR A 115 10.96 -1.58 -11.17
N CYS A 116 10.52 -0.71 -10.25
CA CYS A 116 9.15 -0.22 -10.16
C CYS A 116 9.12 1.32 -10.24
N LEU A 117 8.22 1.87 -11.05
CA LEU A 117 7.86 3.30 -11.01
C LEU A 117 6.84 3.50 -9.88
N PHE A 118 7.00 4.53 -9.05
CA PHE A 118 6.17 4.72 -7.84
C PHE A 118 5.43 6.06 -7.84
N HIS A 119 4.14 6.03 -7.52
CA HIS A 119 3.34 7.21 -7.18
C HIS A 119 2.44 6.93 -5.97
N CYS A 120 2.44 7.83 -4.99
CA CYS A 120 1.55 7.79 -3.83
C CYS A 120 0.86 9.15 -3.71
N GLN A 121 -0.45 9.15 -3.53
CA GLN A 121 -1.17 10.40 -3.26
C GLN A 121 -0.79 10.90 -1.86
N PRO A 122 -0.51 12.20 -1.70
CA PRO A 122 -0.34 12.76 -0.37
C PRO A 122 -1.67 12.66 0.39
N ALA A 123 -1.63 12.00 1.55
CA ALA A 123 -2.72 11.94 2.51
C ALA A 123 -2.93 13.28 3.23
#